data_AF-A0A8S0R1F4-F1
#
_entry.id   AF-A0A8S0R1F4-F1
#
_cell.length_a   1.000
_cell.length_b   1.000
_cell.length_c   1.000
_cell.angle_alpha   90.00
_cell.angle_beta   90.00
_cell.angle_gamma   90.00
#
_symmetry.space_group_name_H-M   'P 1'
#
loop_
_entity.id
_entity.type
_entity.pdbx_description
1 polymer ?
#
loop_
_entity_poly.entity_id
_entity_poly.type
_entity_poly.pdbx_seq_one_letter_code
_entity_poly.pdbx_strand_id
1 'polypeptide(L)' 'MILQILFYVLISLRTEALLVDKTYLPNAVAKGAVCLDGTPPVYPFDRGSGAGIKSWMVHIEVSPLAISH' A
#
# COMPACT_ATOMS: atom_id res chain seq x y z
N MET A 1 -24.02 9.82 28.49
CA MET A 1 -24.23 10.57 27.24
C MET A 1 -22.94 10.82 26.47
N ILE A 2 -21.95 11.54 27.01
CA ILE A 2 -20.68 11.82 26.28
C ILE A 2 -19.93 10.54 25.84
N LEU A 3 -19.89 9.53 26.70
CA LEU A 3 -19.20 8.26 26.44
C LEU A 3 -19.88 7.43 25.34
N GLN A 4 -21.22 7.46 25.28
CA GLN A 4 -21.99 6.77 24.24
C GLN A 4 -21.81 7.46 22.88
N ILE A 5 -21.78 8.80 22.86
CA ILE A 5 -21.51 9.58 21.65
C ILE A 5 -20.09 9.27 21.15
N LEU A 6 -19.09 9.29 22.05
CA LEU A 6 -17.72 8.94 21.70
C LEU A 6 -17.62 7.53 21.12
N PHE A 7 -18.29 6.56 21.75
CA PHE A 7 -18.32 5.18 21.28
C PHE A 7 -18.96 5.06 19.88
N TYR A 8 -20.06 5.78 19.63
CA TYR A 8 -20.72 5.82 18.32
C TYR A 8 -19.85 6.44 17.22
N VAL A 9 -19.12 7.50 17.57
CA VAL A 9 -18.20 8.19 16.65
C VAL A 9 -17.01 7.29 16.31
N LEU A 10 -16.41 6.62 17.30
CA LEU A 10 -15.30 5.69 17.08
C LEU A 10 -15.71 4.51 16.19
N ILE A 11 -16.92 3.98 16.36
CA ILE A 11 -17.45 2.89 15.53
C ILE A 11 -17.75 3.35 14.10
N SER A 12 -18.17 4.60 13.92
CA SER A 12 -18.51 5.16 12.61
C SER A 12 -17.29 5.61 11.81
N LEU A 13 -16.13 5.79 12.46
CA LEU A 13 -14.86 6.02 11.78
C LEU A 13 -14.40 4.73 11.09
N ARG A 14 -14.96 4.47 9.89
CA ARG A 14 -14.45 3.45 8.98
C ARG A 14 -13.41 4.07 8.06
N THR A 15 -12.29 3.38 7.89
CA THR A 15 -11.38 3.61 6.77
C THR A 15 -11.73 2.66 5.64
N GLU A 16 -12.03 3.20 4.46
CA GLU A 16 -12.21 2.40 3.26
C GLU A 16 -10.86 1.89 2.79
N ALA A 17 -10.70 0.56 2.74
CA ALA A 17 -9.51 -0.08 2.19
C ALA A 17 -9.75 -0.41 0.72
N LEU A 18 -8.98 0.18 -0.17
CA LEU A 18 -9.02 -0.16 -1.59
C LEU A 18 -8.21 -1.44 -1.82
N LEU A 19 -8.86 -2.49 -2.31
CA LEU A 19 -8.18 -3.68 -2.79
C LEU A 19 -7.59 -3.37 -4.17
N VAL A 20 -6.27 -3.37 -4.25
CA VAL A 20 -5.53 -3.07 -5.48
C VAL A 20 -4.71 -4.28 -5.89
N ASP A 21 -4.74 -4.59 -7.19
CA ASP A 21 -3.95 -5.68 -7.75
C ASP A 21 -2.45 -5.41 -7.65
N LYS A 22 -1.73 -6.49 -7.38
CA LYS A 22 -0.27 -6.52 -7.30
C LYS A 22 0.30 -6.70 -8.70
N THR A 23 1.19 -5.78 -9.09
CA THR A 23 1.88 -5.81 -10.37
C THR A 23 3.30 -6.34 -10.20
N TYR A 24 3.63 -7.40 -10.94
CA TYR A 24 4.98 -7.93 -11.02
C TYR A 24 5.77 -7.17 -12.08
N LEU A 25 7.01 -6.83 -11.75
CA LEU A 25 7.89 -6.18 -12.71
C LEU A 25 8.43 -7.23 -13.71
N PRO A 26 8.20 -7.07 -15.02
CA PRO A 26 8.59 -8.07 -16.00
C PRO A 26 10.12 -8.17 -16.08
N ASN A 27 10.63 -9.40 -16.13
CA ASN A 27 12.07 -9.71 -16.16
C ASN A 27 12.87 -9.15 -14.96
N ALA A 28 12.23 -8.86 -13.82
CA ALA A 28 12.91 -8.27 -12.66
C ALA A 28 14.11 -9.12 -12.20
N VAL A 29 13.88 -10.42 -12.02
CA VAL A 29 14.92 -11.38 -11.61
C VAL A 29 16.06 -11.43 -12.64
N ALA A 30 15.73 -11.52 -13.93
CA ALA A 30 16.73 -11.55 -15.00
C ALA A 30 17.59 -10.27 -15.07
N LYS A 31 17.06 -9.14 -14.58
CA LYS A 31 17.76 -7.85 -14.47
C LYS A 31 18.41 -7.64 -13.10
N GLY A 32 18.34 -8.60 -12.19
CA GLY A 32 18.88 -8.49 -10.82
C GLY A 32 18.07 -7.61 -9.87
N ALA A 33 16.86 -7.19 -10.24
CA ALA A 33 15.95 -6.49 -9.35
C ALA A 33 15.19 -7.52 -8.50
N VAL A 34 15.67 -7.76 -7.28
CA VAL A 34 15.14 -8.78 -6.36
C VAL A 34 14.98 -8.25 -4.94
N CYS A 35 14.05 -8.84 -4.20
CA CYS A 35 13.90 -8.69 -2.75
C CYS A 35 15.03 -9.41 -2.00
N LEU A 36 15.08 -9.25 -0.67
CA LEU A 36 16.07 -9.91 0.18
C LEU A 36 16.02 -11.45 0.11
N ASP A 37 14.88 -12.03 -0.24
CA ASP A 37 14.66 -13.46 -0.42
C ASP A 37 14.89 -13.95 -1.87
N GLY A 38 15.30 -13.06 -2.79
CA GLY A 38 15.53 -13.39 -4.19
C GLY A 38 14.27 -13.39 -5.08
N THR A 39 13.09 -13.14 -4.51
CA THR A 39 11.84 -13.03 -5.29
C THR A 39 11.78 -11.70 -6.06
N PRO A 40 10.99 -11.59 -7.14
CA PRO A 40 10.79 -10.32 -7.82
C PRO A 40 10.02 -9.32 -6.94
N PRO A 41 10.38 -8.02 -6.96
CA PRO A 41 9.60 -6.99 -6.29
C PRO A 41 8.22 -6.83 -6.93
N VAL A 42 7.27 -6.42 -6.11
CA VAL A 42 5.85 -6.25 -6.48
C VAL A 42 5.35 -4.91 -5.97
N TYR A 43 4.52 -4.22 -6.75
CA TYR A 43 3.88 -2.98 -6.34
C TYR A 43 2.36 -3.03 -6.61
N PRO A 44 1.52 -2.57 -5.67
CA PRO A 44 0.13 -2.29 -5.97
C PRO A 44 0.03 -1.12 -6.95
N PHE A 45 -0.86 -1.21 -7.93
CA PHE A 45 -1.06 -0.12 -8.90
C PHE A 45 -2.54 0.21 -9.11
N ASP A 46 -2.92 1.43 -8.73
CA ASP A 46 -4.22 2.00 -9.04
C ASP A 46 -4.02 3.16 -10.05
N ARG A 47 -4.84 3.20 -11.11
CA ARG A 47 -4.75 4.25 -12.15
C ARG A 47 -5.31 5.60 -11.69
N GLY A 48 -5.98 5.65 -10.55
CA GLY A 48 -6.75 6.78 -10.10
C GLY A 48 -8.02 6.99 -10.92
N SER A 49 -8.76 8.05 -10.58
CA SER A 49 -9.97 8.46 -11.29
C SER A 49 -10.15 9.98 -11.25
N GLY A 50 -11.05 10.49 -12.09
CA GLY A 50 -11.37 11.91 -12.15
C GLY A 50 -10.14 12.79 -12.41
N ALA A 51 -9.98 13.84 -11.59
CA ALA A 51 -8.87 14.79 -11.72
C ALA A 51 -7.49 14.17 -11.42
N GLY A 52 -7.43 13.06 -10.68
CA GLY A 52 -6.18 12.42 -10.26
C GLY A 52 -5.52 11.52 -11.31
N ILE A 53 -6.17 11.21 -12.43
CA ILE A 53 -5.69 10.19 -13.40
C ILE A 53 -4.36 10.53 -14.08
N LYS A 54 -3.94 11.80 -14.03
CA LYS A 54 -2.65 12.27 -14.58
C LYS A 54 -1.63 12.63 -13.49
N SER A 55 -1.96 12.36 -12.24
CA SER A 55 -1.10 12.63 -11.08
C SER A 55 -0.59 11.31 -10.54
N TRP A 56 0.72 11.26 -10.26
CA TRP A 56 1.37 10.06 -9.75
C TRP A 56 1.63 10.20 -8.25
N MET A 57 1.24 9.19 -7.49
CA MET A 57 1.62 9.04 -6.09
C MET A 57 2.46 7.77 -5.95
N VAL A 58 3.68 7.92 -5.43
CA VAL A 58 4.58 6.79 -5.15
C VAL A 58 4.73 6.69 -3.64
N HIS A 59 4.26 5.58 -3.08
CA HIS A 59 4.41 5.27 -1.66
C HIS A 59 5.49 4.20 -1.50
N ILE A 60 6.50 4.49 -0.69
CA ILE A 60 7.60 3.58 -0.36
C ILE A 60 7.40 3.14 1.09
N GLU A 61 7.11 1.86 1.28
CA GLU A 61 7.03 1.26 2.61
C GLU A 61 8.43 0.98 3.14
N VAL A 62 8.66 1.33 4.41
CA VAL A 62 9.86 0.93 5.15
C VAL A 62 9.39 0.22 6.41
N SER A 63 9.76 -1.05 6.55
CA SER A 63 9.40 -1.84 7.73
C SER A 63 10.55 -1.80 8.75
N PRO A 64 10.35 -1.25 9.97
CA PRO A 64 11.41 -1.18 10.99
C PRO A 64 11.92 -2.55 11.45
N LEU A 65 11.10 -3.59 11.29
CA LEU A 65 11.45 -4.97 11.62
C LEU A 65 12.53 -5.56 10.69
N ALA A 66 12.76 -4.95 9.52
CA ALA A 66 13.79 -5.39 8.58
C ALA A 66 15.20 -4.89 8.93
N ILE A 67 15.34 -4.00 9.93
CA ILE A 67 16.60 -3.32 10.27
C ILE A 67 17.22 -3.87 11.56
N SER A 68 16.59 -4.84 12.23
CA SER A 68 17.06 -5.38 13.52
C SER A 68 18.00 -6.59 13.39
N HIS A 69 18.65 -6.77 12.24
CA HIS A 69 19.65 -7.82 12.01
C HIS A 69 21.04 -7.23 11.89
#